data_AF-A0A7R6VLS6-F1
#
_entry.id   AF-A0A7R6VLS6-F1
#
_cell.length_a   1.000
_cell.length_b   1.000
_cell.length_c   1.000
_cell.angle_alpha   90.00
_cell.angle_beta   90.00
_cell.angle_gamma   90.00
#
_symmetry.space_group_name_H-M   'P 1'
#
loop_
_entity.id
_entity.type
_entity.pdbx_description
1 polymer ?
#
loop_
_entity_poly.entity_id
_entity_poly.type
_entity_poly.pdbx_seq_one_letter_code
_entity_poly.pdbx_strand_id
1 'polypeptide(L)'
;MPNKPYAKEWLIFAYKNFLTAKKLYELNHFTDIIGVELQQSLEKILKALIAYDNKTIPRTHKLIELAVAIDKIAFTKEKKFYLKLLQVAIK
;
A
#
# COMPACT_ATOMS: atom_id res chain seq x y z
N MET A 1 14.68 -4.84 14.50
CA MET A 1 14.09 -3.58 13.99
C MET A 1 12.70 -3.45 14.57
N PRO A 2 12.46 -2.45 15.44
CA PRO A 2 11.23 -2.31 16.22
C PRO A 2 9.95 -2.22 15.38
N ASN A 3 10.02 -1.75 14.13
CA ASN A 3 8.81 -1.53 13.32
C ASN A 3 8.39 -2.72 12.44
N LYS A 4 9.13 -3.84 12.44
CA LYS A 4 8.78 -5.03 11.63
C LYS A 4 7.45 -5.68 11.98
N PRO A 5 7.03 -5.78 13.27
CA PRO A 5 5.68 -6.26 13.61
C PRO A 5 4.59 -5.38 13.01
N TYR A 6 4.72 -4.05 13.10
CA TYR A 6 3.78 -3.10 12.48
C TYR A 6 3.71 -3.25 10.96
N ALA A 7 4.83 -3.53 10.29
CA ALA A 7 4.83 -3.80 8.86
C ALA A 7 3.93 -5.00 8.49
N LYS A 8 3.97 -6.07 9.30
CA LYS A 8 3.11 -7.25 9.12
C LYS A 8 1.64 -6.91 9.34
N GLU A 9 1.32 -6.13 10.38
CA GLU A 9 -0.05 -5.68 10.64
C GLU A 9 -0.62 -4.86 9.47
N TRP A 10 0.16 -3.90 8.96
CA TRP A 10 -0.24 -3.11 7.79
C TRP A 10 -0.50 -3.98 6.56
N LEU A 11 0.32 -5.01 6.29
CA LEU A 11 0.08 -5.96 5.20
C LEU A 11 -1.18 -6.79 5.41
N ILE A 12 -1.47 -7.21 6.64
CA ILE A 12 -2.70 -7.95 6.95
C ILE A 12 -3.93 -7.08 6.66
N PHE A 13 -3.91 -5.81 7.04
CA PHE A 13 -5.00 -4.89 6.73
C PHE A 13 -5.12 -4.64 5.22
N ALA A 14 -4.00 -4.41 4.53
CA ALA A 14 -4.00 -4.23 3.09
C ALA A 14 -4.61 -5.43 2.35
N TYR A 15 -4.27 -6.64 2.78
CA TYR A 15 -4.78 -7.87 2.20
C TYR A 15 -6.29 -8.03 2.43
N LYS A 16 -6.78 -7.68 3.63
CA LYS A 16 -8.23 -7.65 3.90
C LYS A 16 -8.95 -6.69 2.96
N ASN A 17 -8.46 -5.46 2.79
CA ASN A 17 -9.07 -4.49 1.87
C ASN A 17 -9.06 -5.00 0.41
N PHE A 18 -7.95 -5.59 -0.05
CA PHE A 18 -7.88 -6.18 -1.38
C PHE A 18 -8.87 -7.32 -1.58
N LEU A 19 -8.99 -8.23 -0.60
CA LEU A 19 -9.98 -9.32 -0.66
C LEU A 19 -11.41 -8.79 -0.72
N THR A 20 -11.72 -7.73 0.04
CA THR A 20 -13.03 -7.05 -0.03
C THR A 20 -13.27 -6.51 -1.43
N ALA A 21 -12.34 -5.72 -1.98
CA ALA A 21 -12.45 -5.18 -3.34
C ALA A 21 -12.66 -6.29 -4.39
N LYS A 22 -11.89 -7.37 -4.28
CA LYS A 22 -11.99 -8.53 -5.17
C LYS A 22 -13.38 -9.17 -5.09
N LYS A 23 -13.91 -9.37 -3.88
CA LYS A 23 -15.24 -9.97 -3.69
C LYS A 23 -16.35 -9.09 -4.26
N LEU A 24 -16.27 -7.78 -4.07
CA LEU A 24 -17.23 -6.82 -4.63
C LEU A 24 -17.16 -6.79 -6.16
N TYR A 25 -15.95 -6.84 -6.72
CA TYR A 25 -15.76 -6.93 -8.17
C TYR A 25 -16.37 -8.21 -8.75
N GLU A 26 -16.16 -9.36 -8.09
CA GLU A 26 -16.78 -10.64 -8.47
C GLU A 26 -18.33 -10.59 -8.46
N LEU A 27 -18.93 -9.69 -7.66
CA LEU A 27 -20.37 -9.46 -7.62
C LEU A 27 -20.87 -8.47 -8.69
N ASN A 28 -19.99 -7.90 -9.51
CA ASN A 28 -20.30 -6.88 -10.53
C ASN A 28 -21.10 -5.67 -9.99
N HIS A 29 -20.82 -5.24 -8.74
CA HIS A 29 -21.51 -4.12 -8.10
C HIS A 29 -20.56 -3.31 -7.20
N PHE A 30 -21.01 -2.14 -6.73
CA PHE A 30 -20.29 -1.29 -5.77
C PHE A 30 -18.92 -0.77 -6.27
N THR A 31 -18.85 -0.28 -7.50
CA THR A 31 -17.62 0.22 -8.13
C THR A 31 -16.95 1.36 -7.36
N ASP A 32 -17.73 2.22 -6.73
CA ASP A 32 -17.28 3.26 -5.81
C ASP A 32 -16.58 2.67 -4.57
N ILE A 33 -17.19 1.68 -3.93
CA ILE A 33 -16.61 0.99 -2.75
C ILE A 33 -15.37 0.20 -3.14
N ILE A 34 -15.36 -0.47 -4.31
CA ILE A 34 -14.18 -1.14 -4.86
C ILE A 34 -13.01 -0.16 -4.95
N GLY A 35 -13.25 1.05 -5.49
CA GLY A 35 -12.23 2.09 -5.58
C GLY A 35 -11.65 2.49 -4.21
N VAL A 36 -12.52 2.67 -3.21
CA VAL A 36 -12.11 2.97 -1.83
C VAL A 36 -11.27 1.85 -1.24
N GLU A 37 -11.71 0.60 -1.35
CA GLU A 37 -11.00 -0.56 -0.81
C GLU A 37 -9.63 -0.77 -1.48
N LEU A 38 -9.52 -0.54 -2.80
CA LEU A 38 -8.25 -0.59 -3.51
C LEU A 38 -7.31 0.54 -3.08
N GLN A 39 -7.79 1.78 -2.95
CA GLN A 39 -6.99 2.89 -2.42
C GLN A 39 -6.47 2.57 -1.01
N GLN A 40 -7.35 2.05 -0.15
CA GLN A 40 -7.04 1.67 1.22
C GLN A 40 -6.03 0.52 1.29
N SER A 41 -6.09 -0.43 0.36
CA SER A 41 -5.11 -1.51 0.25
C SER A 41 -3.74 -0.95 -0.13
N LEU A 42 -3.68 -0.12 -1.18
CA LEU A 42 -2.44 0.53 -1.64
C LEU A 42 -1.79 1.36 -0.54
N GLU A 43 -2.55 2.20 0.16
CA GLU A 43 -2.04 3.04 1.25
C GLU A 43 -1.35 2.21 2.33
N LYS A 44 -1.97 1.10 2.73
CA LYS A 44 -1.46 0.22 3.79
C LYS A 44 -0.24 -0.59 3.33
N ILE A 45 -0.17 -0.98 2.06
CA ILE A 45 1.05 -1.56 1.48
C ILE A 45 2.20 -0.56 1.58
N LEU A 46 1.99 0.70 1.21
CA LEU A 46 3.04 1.72 1.28
C LEU A 46 3.48 1.95 2.74
N LYS A 47 2.55 2.05 3.68
CA LYS A 47 2.87 2.17 5.12
C LYS A 47 3.63 0.96 5.65
N ALA A 48 3.29 -0.25 5.19
CA ALA A 48 4.03 -1.46 5.54
C ALA A 48 5.49 -1.42 5.07
N LEU A 49 5.74 -0.94 3.85
CA LEU A 49 7.10 -0.81 3.30
C LEU A 49 7.95 0.18 4.11
N ILE A 50 7.39 1.32 4.50
CA ILE A 50 8.05 2.31 5.35
C ILE A 50 8.36 1.74 6.74
N ALA A 51 7.39 1.03 7.34
CA ALA A 51 7.56 0.36 8.62
C ALA A 51 8.64 -0.74 8.58
N TYR A 52 8.69 -1.50 7.48
CA TYR A 52 9.68 -2.57 7.29
C TYR A 52 11.11 -2.03 7.25
N ASP A 53 11.32 -0.86 6.64
CA ASP A 53 12.58 -0.11 6.62
C ASP A 53 12.87 0.61 7.94
N ASN A 54 12.05 0.40 8.96
CA ASN A 54 12.18 1.00 10.29
C ASN A 54 12.18 2.54 10.28
N LYS A 55 11.49 3.14 9.31
CA LYS A 55 11.30 4.59 9.20
C LYS A 55 9.99 5.03 9.87
N THR A 56 9.93 6.31 10.22
CA THR A 56 8.71 6.95 10.70
C THR A 56 7.66 6.96 9.60
N ILE A 57 6.48 6.40 9.89
CA ILE A 57 5.36 6.37 8.98
C ILE A 57 4.73 7.76 8.93
N PRO A 58 4.66 8.43 7.76
CA PRO A 58 3.99 9.72 7.64
C PRO A 58 2.49 9.61 8.01
N ARG A 59 1.98 10.59 8.76
CA ARG A 59 0.55 10.70 9.11
C ARG A 59 -0.25 11.32 7.97
N THR A 60 -0.29 10.63 6.83
CA THR A 60 -1.00 11.05 5.62
C THR A 60 -1.75 9.88 4.99
N HIS A 61 -2.78 10.20 4.20
CA HIS A 61 -3.56 9.27 3.38
C HIS A 61 -3.27 9.44 1.88
N LYS A 62 -2.46 10.45 1.52
CA LYS A 62 -2.14 10.72 0.12
C LYS A 62 -1.09 9.74 -0.37
N LEU A 63 -1.46 8.91 -1.34
CA LEU A 63 -0.58 7.88 -1.91
C LEU A 63 0.72 8.46 -2.47
N ILE A 64 0.67 9.65 -3.08
CA ILE A 64 1.85 10.33 -3.65
C ILE A 64 2.87 10.66 -2.55
N GLU A 65 2.42 11.20 -1.42
CA GLU A 65 3.31 11.55 -0.30
C GLU A 65 3.97 10.29 0.30
N LEU A 66 3.21 9.19 0.39
CA LEU A 66 3.74 7.90 0.83
C LEU A 66 4.74 7.32 -0.17
N ALA A 67 4.46 7.41 -1.48
CA ALA A 67 5.36 6.95 -2.53
C ALA A 67 6.68 7.73 -2.54
N VAL A 68 6.64 9.05 -2.34
CA VAL A 68 7.86 9.88 -2.21
C VAL A 68 8.65 9.51 -0.96
N ALA A 69 8.00 9.20 0.16
CA ALA A 69 8.69 8.73 1.36
C ALA A 69 9.41 7.38 1.14
N ILE A 70 8.84 6.54 0.28
CA ILE A 70 9.38 5.25 -0.15
C ILE A 70 10.54 5.43 -1.14
N ASP A 71 10.50 6.38 -2.07
CA ASP A 71 11.63 6.58 -3.00
C ASP A 71 12.94 6.95 -2.28
N LYS A 72 12.84 7.47 -1.06
CA LYS A 72 13.97 7.73 -0.15
C LYS A 72 14.47 6.47 0.57
N ILE A 73 13.85 5.30 0.36
CA ILE A 73 14.26 4.00 0.88
C ILE A 73 15.15 3.31 -0.16
N ALA A 74 16.27 2.75 0.30
CA ALA A 74 17.17 1.97 -0.55
C ALA A 74 16.51 0.64 -0.91
N PHE A 75 15.78 0.62 -2.02
CA PHE A 75 15.26 -0.62 -2.59
C PHE A 75 16.27 -1.28 -3.50
N THR A 76 16.33 -2.62 -3.43
CA THR A 76 16.97 -3.43 -4.48
C THR A 76 16.28 -3.16 -5.82
N LYS A 77 16.99 -3.37 -6.94
CA LYS A 77 16.48 -3.13 -8.31
C LYS A 77 15.08 -3.72 -8.54
N GLU A 78 14.86 -4.91 -8.02
CA GLU A 78 13.60 -5.65 -8.11
C GLU A 78 12.45 -4.97 -7.34
N LYS A 79 12.69 -4.49 -6.11
CA LYS A 79 11.67 -3.76 -5.34
C LYS A 79 11.33 -2.40 -5.98
N LYS A 80 12.29 -1.75 -6.64
CA LYS A 80 12.03 -0.52 -7.42
C LYS A 80 11.11 -0.76 -8.62
N PHE A 81 11.18 -1.93 -9.25
CA PHE A 81 10.30 -2.30 -10.36
C PHE A 81 8.83 -2.40 -9.90
N TYR A 82 8.58 -3.08 -8.78
CA TYR A 82 7.23 -3.18 -8.21
C TYR A 82 6.66 -1.82 -7.79
N LEU A 83 7.48 -0.94 -7.23
CA LEU A 83 7.06 0.43 -6.89
C LEU A 83 6.68 1.25 -8.12
N LYS A 84 7.44 1.12 -9.21
CA LYS A 84 7.14 1.79 -10.47
C LYS A 84 5.81 1.33 -11.06
N LEU A 85 5.50 0.03 -10.97
CA LEU A 85 4.19 -0.53 -11.34
C LEU A 85 3.05 0.08 -10.50
N LEU A 86 3.24 0.21 -9.19
CA LEU A 86 2.25 0.83 -8.30
C LEU A 86 2.04 2.32 -8.62
N GLN A 87 3.10 3.07 -8.92
CA GLN A 87 2.99 4.49 -9.30
C GLN A 87 2.25 4.70 -10.63
N VAL A 88 2.43 3.79 -11.60
CA VAL A 88 1.69 3.84 -12.87
C VAL A 88 0.21 3.51 -12.67
N ALA A 89 -0.13 2.60 -11.76
CA ALA A 89 -1.51 2.24 -11.45
C ALA A 89 -2.30 3.34 -10.70
N ILE A 90 -1.62 4.38 -10.18
CA ILE A 90 -2.24 5.50 -9.43
C ILE A 90 -2.47 6.74 -10.33
N LYS A 91 -1.94 6.75 -11.57
CA LYS A 91 -2.21 7.81 -12.57
C LYS A 91 -3.37 7.42 -13.47
#